data_AF-A0A0R3X6W8-F1
#
_entry.id   AF-A0A0R3X6W8-F1
#
_cell.length_a   1.000
_cell.length_b   1.000
_cell.length_c   1.000
_cell.angle_alpha   90.00
_cell.angle_beta   90.00
_cell.angle_gamma   90.00
#
_symmetry.space_group_name_H-M   'P 1'
#
loop_
_entity.id
_entity.type
_entity.pdbx_description
1 polymer ?
#
loop_
_entity_poly.entity_id
_entity_poly.type
_entity_poly.pdbx_seq_one_letter_code
_entity_poly.pdbx_strand_id
1 'polypeptide(L)'
;MNTAMLRDLQRVSLDFASRSVDSLSLLQGFSRRDFTLRTEWAQSVQRVIDSWFFGFGSPAVAGFLESYSQDSNGTTVDTSMHRNILSQIPDFARVIQTCPLRDVRDFCHAIIEDLKKKKHFIFEIPLQPSPSYSFYMDDLPHLRIIFDEPYDDDPMFSTYVLFCEYWYRWGRLDNFVQILGCHPEFLEPFIKVHQCLFTGDLSLPYPVRYYLAILAAAELRCPQLVCLFVRYFLQAGGEGSWLEGLSHAPSRWFQLKHLNHNLAHSPWKITSDDIYQLTRGDDVVGRIEKLSLSELMHAVAIVTHVHALACFAFGVAVRPELEHVCPSPYQPCIYSAATGATVTDTSSAFPTLGHGDKTTMWMNEQHYKDRQAEASKHLFKLLQSEPDDWDGRGGDEVVAENFQSYAKSTSELSLAALCEKITASDNFNLENHPVVAKFLSFPGSSFVDYLGSPFLLSVSRTPPKEN
;
A
#
# COMPACT_ATOMS: atom_id res chain seq x y z
N MET A 1 14.81 1.02 -8.93
CA MET A 1 14.17 1.85 -7.88
C MET A 1 14.51 3.32 -8.09
N ASN A 2 13.50 4.20 -8.13
CA ASN A 2 13.67 5.65 -8.35
C ASN A 2 14.33 6.30 -7.10
N THR A 3 15.30 7.21 -7.26
CA THR A 3 15.96 7.87 -6.11
C THR A 3 15.02 8.75 -5.28
N ALA A 4 13.91 9.20 -5.87
CA ALA A 4 12.84 9.87 -5.14
C ALA A 4 12.05 8.89 -4.25
N MET A 5 11.75 7.70 -4.77
CA MET A 5 11.07 6.64 -4.03
C MET A 5 11.85 6.22 -2.78
N LEU A 6 13.17 6.00 -2.91
CA LEU A 6 14.01 5.62 -1.77
C LEU A 6 14.06 6.71 -0.69
N ARG A 7 14.11 7.98 -1.07
CA ARG A 7 14.11 9.12 -0.13
C ARG A 7 12.79 9.26 0.64
N ASP A 8 11.67 9.11 -0.05
CA ASP A 8 10.36 9.19 0.62
C ASP A 8 10.09 7.93 1.46
N LEU A 9 10.59 6.77 1.04
CA LEU A 9 10.54 5.56 1.85
C LEU A 9 11.29 5.69 3.17
N GLN A 10 12.46 6.35 3.19
CA GLN A 10 13.21 6.64 4.43
C GLN A 10 12.41 7.48 5.44
N ARG A 11 11.43 8.24 4.96
CA ARG A 11 10.60 9.14 5.78
C ARG A 11 9.30 8.50 6.24
N VAL A 12 9.01 7.27 5.81
CA VAL A 12 7.80 6.56 6.23
C VAL A 12 7.93 6.25 7.72
N SER A 13 6.94 6.67 8.51
CA SER A 13 6.91 6.44 9.95
C SER A 13 5.55 5.93 10.42
N LEU A 14 5.54 5.38 11.64
CA LEU A 14 4.32 5.00 12.35
C LEU A 14 3.90 6.08 13.36
N ASP A 15 4.30 7.33 13.19
CA ASP A 15 3.99 8.40 14.17
C ASP A 15 2.48 8.60 14.32
N PHE A 16 1.71 8.40 13.23
CA PHE A 16 0.25 8.46 13.26
C PHE A 16 -0.37 7.38 14.17
N ALA A 17 0.32 6.27 14.45
CA ALA A 17 -0.18 5.18 15.29
C ALA A 17 -0.30 5.59 16.77
N SER A 18 0.33 6.70 17.18
CA SER A 18 0.18 7.29 18.52
C SER A 18 -1.12 8.07 18.71
N ARG A 19 -1.88 8.31 17.63
CA ARG A 19 -3.18 9.00 17.69
C ARG A 19 -4.24 8.07 18.30
N SER A 20 -5.27 8.66 18.91
CA SER A 20 -6.44 7.87 19.33
C SER A 20 -7.17 7.29 18.13
N VAL A 21 -7.93 6.23 18.39
CA VAL A 21 -8.87 5.64 17.43
C VAL A 21 -9.85 6.70 16.91
N ASP A 22 -10.36 7.56 17.79
CA ASP A 22 -11.29 8.64 17.42
C ASP A 22 -10.68 9.64 16.44
N SER A 23 -9.40 10.01 16.63
CA SER A 23 -8.67 10.87 15.69
C SER A 23 -8.43 10.15 14.36
N LEU A 24 -8.05 8.87 14.37
CA LEU A 24 -7.84 8.08 13.15
C LEU A 24 -9.14 7.84 12.35
N SER A 25 -10.28 7.85 13.04
CA SER A 25 -11.61 7.61 12.47
C SER A 25 -12.44 8.87 12.28
N LEU A 26 -11.89 10.06 12.58
CA LEU A 26 -12.63 11.33 12.52
C LEU A 26 -13.34 11.57 11.17
N LEU A 27 -12.68 11.25 10.07
CA LEU A 27 -13.21 11.48 8.72
C LEU A 27 -14.01 10.27 8.17
N GLN A 28 -14.12 9.18 8.93
CA GLN A 28 -14.74 7.93 8.46
C GLN A 28 -16.22 8.11 8.11
N GLY A 29 -16.95 9.01 8.78
CA GLY A 29 -18.35 9.27 8.48
C GLY A 29 -18.62 9.89 7.10
N PHE A 30 -17.58 10.34 6.38
CA PHE A 30 -17.71 10.74 4.97
C PHE A 30 -17.85 9.55 4.02
N SER A 31 -17.70 8.31 4.49
CA SER A 31 -17.96 7.10 3.69
C SER A 31 -19.45 6.76 3.57
N ARG A 32 -20.35 7.53 4.21
CA ARG A 32 -21.80 7.28 4.13
C ARG A 32 -22.32 7.56 2.73
N ARG A 33 -23.23 6.71 2.23
CA ARG A 33 -23.88 6.89 0.92
C ARG A 33 -24.84 8.07 0.87
N ASP A 34 -25.55 8.32 1.97
CA ASP A 34 -26.53 9.40 2.06
C ASP A 34 -25.83 10.77 2.24
N PHE A 35 -26.16 11.71 1.35
CA PHE A 35 -25.68 13.08 1.38
C PHE A 35 -26.02 13.82 2.69
N THR A 36 -27.22 13.60 3.23
CA THR A 36 -27.70 14.23 4.47
C THR A 36 -26.83 13.80 5.64
N LEU A 37 -26.57 12.50 5.75
CA LEU A 37 -25.73 11.95 6.83
C LEU A 37 -24.26 12.36 6.71
N ARG A 38 -23.76 12.61 5.49
CA ARG A 38 -22.42 13.20 5.29
C ARG A 38 -22.40 14.67 5.72
N THR A 39 -23.45 15.43 5.43
CA THR A 39 -23.57 16.84 5.84
C THR A 39 -23.64 16.99 7.36
N GLU A 40 -24.40 16.14 8.06
CA GLU A 40 -24.44 16.10 9.52
C GLU A 40 -23.08 15.70 10.13
N TRP A 41 -22.40 14.74 9.50
CA TRP A 41 -21.05 14.35 9.91
C TRP A 41 -20.06 15.50 9.71
N ALA A 42 -20.17 16.22 8.59
CA ALA A 42 -19.38 17.39 8.29
C ALA A 42 -19.47 18.43 9.41
N GLN A 43 -20.68 18.80 9.81
CA GLN A 43 -20.91 19.71 10.95
C GLN A 43 -20.29 19.19 12.26
N SER A 44 -20.28 17.87 12.46
CA SER A 44 -19.66 17.25 13.63
C SER A 44 -18.13 17.34 13.58
N VAL A 45 -17.51 17.10 12.43
CA VAL A 45 -16.07 17.30 12.22
C VAL A 45 -15.68 18.77 12.44
N GLN A 46 -16.43 19.72 11.89
CA GLN A 46 -16.18 21.16 12.12
C GLN A 46 -16.20 21.50 13.62
N ARG A 47 -17.21 21.01 14.36
CA ARG A 47 -17.31 21.22 15.82
C ARG A 47 -16.12 20.64 16.58
N VAL A 48 -15.63 19.47 16.18
CA VAL A 48 -14.43 18.86 16.78
C VAL A 48 -13.19 19.72 16.51
N ILE A 49 -12.99 20.18 15.27
CA ILE A 49 -11.88 21.06 14.91
C ILE A 49 -11.96 22.40 15.65
N ASP A 50 -13.15 22.99 15.77
CA ASP A 50 -13.37 24.23 16.54
C ASP A 50 -13.05 24.02 18.02
N SER A 51 -13.49 22.91 18.60
CA SER A 51 -13.18 22.55 19.99
C SER A 51 -11.69 22.36 20.22
N TRP A 52 -10.97 21.72 19.29
CA TRP A 52 -9.52 21.59 19.36
C TRP A 52 -8.81 22.93 19.19
N PHE A 53 -9.37 23.86 18.40
CA PHE A 53 -8.75 25.16 18.14
C PHE A 53 -8.91 26.14 19.30
N PHE A 54 -10.14 26.31 19.81
CA PHE A 54 -10.45 27.26 20.88
C PHE A 54 -10.15 26.72 22.28
N GLY A 55 -9.90 25.41 22.39
CA GLY A 55 -9.82 24.72 23.67
C GLY A 55 -11.19 24.56 24.34
N PHE A 56 -11.21 23.87 25.47
CA PHE A 56 -12.46 23.60 26.18
C PHE A 56 -12.98 24.84 26.90
N GLY A 57 -14.03 25.46 26.35
CA GLY A 57 -14.96 26.35 27.05
C GLY A 57 -16.35 25.72 27.04
N SER A 58 -17.03 25.68 28.20
CA SER A 58 -18.35 25.04 28.35
C SER A 58 -19.39 25.47 27.30
N PRO A 59 -20.31 24.56 26.88
CA PRO A 59 -20.43 23.16 27.30
C PRO A 59 -19.74 22.21 26.32
N ALA A 60 -19.04 21.21 26.88
CA ALA A 60 -18.46 20.10 26.15
C ALA A 60 -19.54 19.32 25.38
N VAL A 61 -19.26 18.98 24.13
CA VAL A 61 -20.03 17.98 23.38
C VAL A 61 -19.76 16.63 24.04
N ALA A 62 -20.59 16.27 25.02
CA ALA A 62 -20.54 15.02 25.74
C ALA A 62 -20.74 13.85 24.77
N GLY A 63 -19.72 13.02 24.61
CA GLY A 63 -19.78 11.76 23.86
C GLY A 63 -18.47 11.33 23.21
N PHE A 64 -17.56 12.26 22.86
CA PHE A 64 -16.40 11.93 22.00
C PHE A 64 -15.03 11.95 22.70
N LEU A 65 -14.91 12.44 23.95
CA LEU A 65 -13.61 12.90 24.48
C LEU A 65 -13.32 12.57 25.97
N GLU A 66 -13.99 11.57 26.56
CA GLU A 66 -13.71 11.14 27.95
C GLU A 66 -12.30 10.52 28.14
N SER A 67 -11.60 10.12 27.07
CA SER A 67 -10.29 9.46 27.16
C SER A 67 -9.09 10.40 27.35
N TYR A 68 -9.30 11.73 27.38
CA TYR A 68 -8.20 12.71 27.25
C TYR A 68 -7.92 13.56 28.48
N SER A 69 -8.74 13.52 29.53
CA SER A 69 -8.50 14.26 30.77
C SER A 69 -7.65 13.42 31.74
N GLN A 70 -6.33 13.50 31.62
CA GLN A 70 -5.44 13.18 32.75
C GLN A 70 -4.79 14.48 33.21
N ASP A 71 -5.35 15.07 34.26
CA ASP A 71 -4.92 16.34 34.83
C ASP A 71 -3.57 16.19 35.56
N SER A 72 -2.62 17.08 35.25
CA SER A 72 -1.41 17.31 36.05
C SER A 72 -1.35 18.75 36.53
N ASN A 73 -1.61 18.96 37.83
CA ASN A 73 -1.16 20.05 38.70
C ASN A 73 -1.18 21.51 38.17
N GLY A 74 -2.37 22.02 37.84
CA GLY A 74 -2.74 23.41 38.16
C GLY A 74 -1.94 24.55 37.51
N THR A 75 -1.21 24.30 36.42
CA THR A 75 -0.77 25.35 35.51
C THR A 75 -1.81 25.45 34.40
N THR A 76 -2.17 26.66 33.94
CA THR A 76 -3.04 26.83 32.76
C THR A 76 -2.30 26.30 31.54
N VAL A 77 -2.43 24.99 31.34
CA VAL A 77 -1.99 24.30 30.13
C VAL A 77 -2.79 24.91 28.98
N ASP A 78 -2.14 25.12 27.85
CA ASP A 78 -2.83 25.37 26.60
C ASP A 78 -3.93 24.31 26.43
N THR A 79 -5.19 24.71 26.63
CA THR A 79 -6.34 23.80 26.53
C THR A 79 -6.68 23.52 25.08
N SER A 80 -6.04 24.23 24.13
CA SER A 80 -6.18 23.97 22.72
C SER A 80 -5.40 22.71 22.35
N MET A 81 -6.04 21.86 21.56
CA MET A 81 -5.46 20.63 21.05
C MET A 81 -4.90 20.86 19.64
N HIS A 82 -4.14 21.94 19.45
CA HIS A 82 -3.57 22.32 18.14
C HIS A 82 -2.73 21.21 17.50
N ARG A 83 -2.07 20.38 18.32
CA ARG A 83 -1.36 19.18 17.85
C ARG A 83 -2.28 18.18 17.12
N ASN A 84 -3.54 18.04 17.56
CA ASN A 84 -4.52 17.17 16.91
C ASN A 84 -4.98 17.75 15.58
N ILE A 85 -5.06 19.08 15.47
CA ILE A 85 -5.34 19.75 14.19
C ILE A 85 -4.20 19.46 13.21
N LEU A 86 -2.95 19.68 13.63
CA LEU A 86 -1.76 19.42 12.81
C LEU A 86 -1.68 17.96 12.35
N SER A 87 -1.98 17.00 13.24
CA SER A 87 -1.99 15.58 12.86
C SER A 87 -3.13 15.19 11.91
N GLN A 88 -4.20 15.99 11.86
CA GLN A 88 -5.34 15.79 10.96
C GLN A 88 -5.14 16.42 9.57
N ILE A 89 -4.23 17.40 9.42
CA ILE A 89 -3.99 18.08 8.14
C ILE A 89 -3.68 17.11 6.98
N PRO A 90 -2.81 16.09 7.13
CA PRO A 90 -2.55 15.15 6.04
C PRO A 90 -3.78 14.34 5.63
N ASP A 91 -4.64 13.97 6.59
CA ASP A 91 -5.89 13.28 6.29
C ASP A 91 -6.84 14.19 5.49
N PHE A 92 -7.00 15.45 5.87
CA PHE A 92 -7.79 16.42 5.10
C PHE A 92 -7.22 16.63 3.70
N ALA A 93 -5.92 16.81 3.59
CA ALA A 93 -5.23 17.00 2.31
C ALA A 93 -5.46 15.80 1.38
N ARG A 94 -5.36 14.57 1.89
CA ARG A 94 -5.67 13.35 1.15
C ARG A 94 -7.12 13.31 0.70
N VAL A 95 -8.08 13.60 1.58
CA VAL A 95 -9.51 13.63 1.20
C VAL A 95 -9.77 14.64 0.08
N ILE A 96 -9.21 15.84 0.18
CA ILE A 96 -9.35 16.88 -0.87
C ILE A 96 -8.75 16.40 -2.21
N GLN A 97 -7.63 15.67 -2.17
CA GLN A 97 -6.90 15.22 -3.36
C GLN A 97 -7.48 13.95 -4.00
N THR A 98 -8.16 13.07 -3.25
CA THR A 98 -8.48 11.72 -3.74
C THR A 98 -9.93 11.29 -3.54
N CYS A 99 -10.74 12.03 -2.80
CA CYS A 99 -12.15 11.66 -2.60
C CYS A 99 -12.92 11.83 -3.91
N PRO A 100 -13.69 10.82 -4.38
CA PRO A 100 -14.50 10.96 -5.59
C PRO A 100 -15.73 11.85 -5.39
N LEU A 101 -16.16 12.10 -4.15
CA LEU A 101 -17.37 12.86 -3.83
C LEU A 101 -17.07 14.37 -3.68
N ARG A 102 -17.63 15.23 -4.54
CA ARG A 102 -17.38 16.68 -4.49
C ARG A 102 -17.78 17.33 -3.17
N ASP A 103 -18.95 16.97 -2.62
CA ASP A 103 -19.46 17.53 -1.37
C ASP A 103 -18.48 17.34 -0.19
N VAL A 104 -17.85 16.16 -0.12
CA VAL A 104 -16.84 15.86 0.89
C VAL A 104 -15.57 16.69 0.67
N ARG A 105 -15.10 16.80 -0.58
CA ARG A 105 -13.93 17.62 -0.92
C ARG A 105 -14.15 19.09 -0.55
N ASP A 106 -15.27 19.65 -0.98
CA ASP A 106 -15.64 21.04 -0.73
C ASP A 106 -15.71 21.34 0.77
N PHE A 107 -16.28 20.42 1.55
CA PHE A 107 -16.33 20.56 3.00
C PHE A 107 -14.94 20.54 3.65
N CYS A 108 -14.09 19.57 3.29
CA CYS A 108 -12.73 19.51 3.82
C CYS A 108 -11.92 20.76 3.41
N HIS A 109 -12.11 21.25 2.19
CA HIS A 109 -11.51 22.50 1.72
C HIS A 109 -11.98 23.69 2.54
N ALA A 110 -13.28 23.76 2.88
CA ALA A 110 -13.84 24.82 3.73
C ALA A 110 -13.24 24.82 5.15
N ILE A 111 -13.04 23.66 5.78
CA ILE A 111 -12.34 23.56 7.08
C ILE A 111 -10.92 24.12 6.98
N ILE A 112 -10.16 23.69 5.96
CA ILE A 112 -8.77 24.11 5.77
C ILE A 112 -8.68 25.61 5.54
N GLU A 113 -9.57 26.17 4.74
CA GLU A 113 -9.68 27.61 4.49
C GLU A 113 -10.09 28.38 5.75
N ASP A 114 -10.99 27.85 6.55
CA ASP A 114 -11.40 28.44 7.84
C ASP A 114 -10.22 28.51 8.82
N LEU A 115 -9.46 27.41 8.95
CA LEU A 115 -8.24 27.36 9.75
C LEU A 115 -7.19 28.38 9.26
N LYS A 116 -6.94 28.47 7.95
CA LYS A 116 -5.91 29.36 7.40
C LYS A 116 -6.32 30.84 7.43
N LYS A 117 -7.50 31.17 6.91
CA LYS A 117 -7.89 32.56 6.64
C LYS A 117 -8.58 33.25 7.80
N LYS A 118 -9.46 32.54 8.53
CA LYS A 118 -10.21 33.16 9.63
C LYS A 118 -9.50 33.00 10.96
N LYS A 119 -9.00 31.80 11.23
CA LYS A 119 -8.29 31.45 12.47
C LYS A 119 -6.79 31.76 12.43
N HIS A 120 -6.24 32.08 11.25
CA HIS A 120 -4.82 32.37 11.06
C HIS A 120 -3.90 31.25 11.58
N PHE A 121 -4.37 30.00 11.53
CA PHE A 121 -3.62 28.83 11.97
C PHE A 121 -2.52 28.50 10.96
N ILE A 122 -1.28 28.37 11.43
CA ILE A 122 -0.10 28.22 10.57
C ILE A 122 0.18 26.74 10.38
N PHE A 123 0.07 26.28 9.13
CA PHE A 123 0.42 24.94 8.71
C PHE A 123 0.60 24.87 7.19
N GLU A 124 1.34 23.85 6.75
CA GLU A 124 1.50 23.52 5.34
C GLU A 124 0.53 22.40 4.95
N ILE A 125 0.00 22.47 3.73
CA ILE A 125 -0.85 21.40 3.18
C ILE A 125 0.07 20.50 2.37
N PRO A 126 0.25 19.22 2.75
CA PRO A 126 1.06 18.31 1.97
C PRO A 126 0.37 18.02 0.64
N LEU A 127 1.14 18.05 -0.44
CA LEU A 127 0.67 17.76 -1.80
C LEU A 127 1.32 16.48 -2.31
N GLN A 128 0.51 15.57 -2.82
CA GLN A 128 0.98 14.41 -3.53
C GLN A 128 0.59 14.54 -5.01
N PRO A 129 1.54 14.82 -5.92
CA PRO A 129 1.22 15.11 -7.32
C PRO A 129 0.76 13.87 -8.10
N SER A 130 1.07 12.65 -7.65
CA SER A 130 0.68 11.39 -8.28
C SER A 130 0.62 10.25 -7.27
N PRO A 131 -0.27 9.24 -7.42
CA PRO A 131 -0.25 8.04 -6.60
C PRO A 131 0.98 7.14 -6.84
N SER A 132 1.78 7.42 -7.88
CA SER A 132 2.98 6.64 -8.25
C SER A 132 4.24 7.51 -8.36
N TYR A 133 5.41 6.90 -8.21
CA TYR A 133 6.70 7.49 -8.61
C TYR A 133 7.04 7.28 -10.09
N SER A 134 6.35 6.35 -10.76
CA SER A 134 6.59 5.96 -12.15
C SER A 134 5.64 6.64 -13.14
N PHE A 135 4.43 6.99 -12.69
CA PHE A 135 3.40 7.59 -13.53
C PHE A 135 3.12 9.03 -13.09
N TYR A 136 3.03 9.95 -14.04
CA TYR A 136 2.51 11.29 -13.83
C TYR A 136 0.98 11.32 -13.96
N MET A 137 0.33 12.43 -13.61
CA MET A 137 -1.13 12.57 -13.77
C MET A 137 -1.57 12.39 -15.23
N ASP A 138 -0.76 12.87 -16.18
CA ASP A 138 -1.03 12.73 -17.62
C ASP A 138 -0.99 11.26 -18.09
N ASP A 139 -0.25 10.40 -17.39
CA ASP A 139 -0.19 8.96 -17.64
C ASP A 139 -1.40 8.21 -17.03
N LEU A 140 -2.20 8.88 -16.20
CA LEU A 140 -3.32 8.32 -15.43
C LEU A 140 -4.63 9.07 -15.74
N PRO A 141 -5.11 9.06 -17.00
CA PRO A 141 -6.26 9.87 -17.43
C PRO A 141 -7.57 9.53 -16.69
N HIS A 142 -7.70 8.31 -16.16
CA HIS A 142 -8.84 7.88 -15.35
C HIS A 142 -8.88 8.51 -13.96
N LEU A 143 -7.91 9.34 -13.57
CA LEU A 143 -8.00 10.10 -12.32
C LEU A 143 -8.78 11.41 -12.49
N ARG A 144 -8.99 11.89 -13.72
CA ARG A 144 -9.79 13.12 -13.97
C ARG A 144 -11.21 13.02 -13.41
N ILE A 145 -11.80 11.83 -13.47
CA ILE A 145 -13.17 11.55 -12.99
C ILE A 145 -13.33 11.73 -11.47
N ILE A 146 -12.24 11.80 -10.70
CA ILE A 146 -12.29 12.19 -9.29
C ILE A 146 -12.82 13.62 -9.16
N PHE A 147 -12.47 14.52 -10.08
CA PHE A 147 -12.79 15.94 -10.01
C PHE A 147 -13.96 16.35 -10.91
N ASP A 148 -14.11 15.68 -12.06
CA ASP A 148 -15.04 16.08 -13.11
C ASP A 148 -16.48 15.57 -12.91
N GLU A 149 -16.69 14.56 -12.04
CA GLU A 149 -17.98 13.87 -11.85
C GLU A 149 -18.64 13.47 -13.18
N PRO A 150 -18.14 12.40 -13.83
CA PRO A 150 -18.56 12.04 -15.18
C PRO A 150 -20.06 11.71 -15.27
N TYR A 151 -20.66 12.04 -16.41
CA TYR A 151 -21.99 11.57 -16.80
C TYR A 151 -21.96 10.08 -17.20
N ASP A 152 -23.13 9.43 -17.22
CA ASP A 152 -23.29 7.99 -17.50
C ASP A 152 -22.71 7.54 -18.85
N ASP A 153 -22.58 8.45 -19.82
CA ASP A 153 -22.03 8.19 -21.16
C ASP A 153 -20.50 8.36 -21.25
N ASP A 154 -19.84 8.83 -20.19
CA ASP A 154 -18.37 8.93 -20.15
C ASP A 154 -17.75 7.51 -20.16
N PRO A 155 -16.77 7.22 -21.04
CA PRO A 155 -16.09 5.93 -21.08
C PRO A 155 -15.48 5.48 -19.74
N MET A 156 -15.21 6.42 -18.84
CA MET A 156 -14.58 6.21 -17.54
C MET A 156 -15.60 6.20 -16.39
N PHE A 157 -16.90 6.29 -16.68
CA PHE A 157 -17.97 6.27 -15.69
C PHE A 157 -17.92 5.01 -14.81
N SER A 158 -17.59 3.85 -15.40
CA SER A 158 -17.41 2.59 -14.65
C SER A 158 -16.32 2.70 -13.58
N THR A 159 -15.17 3.29 -13.91
CA THR A 159 -14.09 3.54 -12.94
C THR A 159 -14.54 4.49 -11.82
N TYR A 160 -15.33 5.52 -12.15
CA TYR A 160 -15.89 6.44 -11.15
C TYR A 160 -16.81 5.73 -10.17
N VAL A 161 -17.71 4.89 -10.67
CA VAL A 161 -18.59 4.07 -9.82
C VAL A 161 -17.76 3.17 -8.89
N LEU A 162 -16.72 2.52 -9.41
CA LEU A 162 -15.84 1.67 -8.59
C LEU A 162 -15.08 2.46 -7.52
N PHE A 163 -14.61 3.67 -7.82
CA PHE A 163 -13.98 4.55 -6.84
C PHE A 163 -14.96 4.99 -5.75
N CYS A 164 -16.20 5.33 -6.10
CA CYS A 164 -17.26 5.63 -5.14
C CYS A 164 -17.57 4.42 -4.25
N GLU A 165 -17.73 3.23 -4.84
CA GLU A 165 -17.97 1.99 -4.11
C GLU A 165 -16.84 1.66 -3.12
N TYR A 166 -15.59 1.81 -3.55
CA TYR A 166 -14.44 1.66 -2.67
C TYR A 166 -14.45 2.68 -1.54
N TRP A 167 -14.71 3.96 -1.86
CA TRP A 167 -14.80 5.03 -0.87
C TRP A 167 -15.87 4.77 0.19
N TYR A 168 -17.07 4.35 -0.23
CA TYR A 168 -18.16 4.08 0.72
C TYR A 168 -17.83 2.97 1.72
N ARG A 169 -16.98 2.02 1.30
CA ARG A 169 -16.55 0.90 2.15
C ARG A 169 -15.40 1.26 3.08
N TRP A 170 -14.38 1.93 2.55
CA TRP A 170 -13.10 2.14 3.23
C TRP A 170 -12.94 3.54 3.83
N GLY A 171 -13.77 4.51 3.42
CA GLY A 171 -13.66 5.92 3.81
C GLY A 171 -12.43 6.62 3.25
N ARG A 172 -11.79 6.02 2.25
CA ARG A 172 -10.59 6.51 1.58
C ARG A 172 -10.43 5.85 0.21
N LEU A 173 -9.68 6.52 -0.66
CA LEU A 173 -9.26 6.00 -1.96
C LEU A 173 -7.73 5.91 -1.95
N ASP A 174 -7.22 4.73 -1.60
CA ASP A 174 -5.78 4.48 -1.43
C ASP A 174 -5.03 4.62 -2.76
N ASN A 175 -3.75 4.99 -2.70
CA ASN A 175 -2.93 5.23 -3.89
C ASN A 175 -2.87 4.01 -4.83
N PHE A 176 -2.84 2.79 -4.29
CA PHE A 176 -2.83 1.59 -5.13
C PHE A 176 -4.15 1.38 -5.89
N VAL A 177 -5.30 1.73 -5.28
CA VAL A 177 -6.61 1.65 -5.94
C VAL A 177 -6.72 2.66 -7.06
N GLN A 178 -6.21 3.88 -6.84
CA GLN A 178 -6.13 4.90 -7.87
C GLN A 178 -5.39 4.36 -9.10
N ILE A 179 -4.26 3.66 -8.95
CA ILE A 179 -3.53 3.08 -10.09
C ILE A 179 -4.31 1.91 -10.73
N LEU A 180 -4.92 1.04 -9.92
CA LEU A 180 -5.74 -0.07 -10.45
C LEU A 180 -6.93 0.42 -11.29
N GLY A 181 -7.39 1.67 -11.08
CA GLY A 181 -8.43 2.30 -11.90
C GLY A 181 -8.13 2.41 -13.40
N CYS A 182 -6.86 2.24 -13.83
CA CYS A 182 -6.52 2.08 -15.24
C CYS A 182 -7.21 0.87 -15.89
N HIS A 183 -7.57 -0.14 -15.08
CA HIS A 183 -8.11 -1.41 -15.52
C HIS A 183 -9.39 -1.74 -14.72
N PRO A 184 -10.54 -1.10 -15.03
CA PRO A 184 -11.77 -1.29 -14.26
C PRO A 184 -12.25 -2.75 -14.20
N GLU A 185 -12.06 -3.51 -15.28
CA GLU A 185 -12.39 -4.95 -15.34
C GLU A 185 -11.58 -5.81 -14.35
N PHE A 186 -10.38 -5.36 -13.99
CA PHE A 186 -9.57 -5.99 -12.93
C PHE A 186 -9.87 -5.39 -11.55
N LEU A 187 -10.12 -4.08 -11.47
CA LEU A 187 -10.42 -3.39 -10.23
C LEU A 187 -11.69 -3.93 -9.55
N GLU A 188 -12.76 -4.18 -10.32
CA GLU A 188 -14.02 -4.70 -9.75
C GLU A 188 -13.84 -6.02 -8.98
N PRO A 189 -13.29 -7.11 -9.56
CA PRO A 189 -13.05 -8.34 -8.81
C PRO A 189 -12.02 -8.15 -7.70
N PHE A 190 -11.01 -7.29 -7.88
CA PHE A 190 -10.07 -6.96 -6.81
C PHE A 190 -10.78 -6.38 -5.59
N ILE A 191 -11.67 -5.40 -5.77
CA ILE A 191 -12.44 -4.79 -4.66
C ILE A 191 -13.27 -5.86 -3.95
N LYS A 192 -13.94 -6.76 -4.69
CA LYS A 192 -14.75 -7.84 -4.11
C LYS A 192 -13.91 -8.78 -3.25
N VAL A 193 -12.76 -9.22 -3.73
CA VAL A 193 -11.84 -10.09 -2.98
C VAL A 193 -11.30 -9.36 -1.75
N HIS A 194 -10.80 -8.13 -1.93
CA HIS A 194 -10.25 -7.32 -0.85
C HIS A 194 -11.28 -7.09 0.27
N GLN A 195 -12.52 -6.75 -0.11
CA GLN A 195 -13.63 -6.58 0.84
C GLN A 195 -13.95 -7.89 1.57
N CYS A 196 -14.05 -9.01 0.86
CA CYS A 196 -14.36 -10.32 1.43
C CYS A 196 -13.35 -10.70 2.52
N LEU A 197 -12.06 -10.58 2.22
CA LEU A 197 -10.98 -10.92 3.15
C LEU A 197 -11.02 -10.04 4.41
N PHE A 198 -11.10 -8.72 4.27
CA PHE A 198 -10.92 -7.83 5.41
C PHE A 198 -12.20 -7.47 6.16
N THR A 199 -13.34 -7.43 5.48
CA THR A 199 -14.63 -6.99 6.05
C THR A 199 -15.76 -8.01 5.90
N GLY A 200 -15.52 -9.15 5.23
CA GLY A 200 -16.52 -10.20 5.06
C GLY A 200 -16.71 -11.05 6.32
N ASP A 201 -17.82 -11.77 6.38
CA ASP A 201 -18.18 -12.67 7.48
C ASP A 201 -17.37 -13.98 7.41
N LEU A 202 -16.10 -13.90 7.81
CA LEU A 202 -15.13 -15.01 7.81
C LEU A 202 -14.57 -15.26 9.22
N SER A 203 -13.89 -16.40 9.40
CA SER A 203 -13.54 -16.94 10.73
C SER A 203 -12.58 -16.08 11.58
N LEU A 204 -11.84 -15.14 10.99
CA LEU A 204 -10.86 -14.35 11.73
C LEU A 204 -11.48 -13.06 12.27
N PRO A 205 -11.16 -12.63 13.52
CA PRO A 205 -11.55 -11.32 14.04
C PRO A 205 -10.96 -10.16 13.20
N TYR A 206 -11.67 -9.04 13.09
CA TYR A 206 -11.25 -7.92 12.24
C TYR A 206 -9.83 -7.40 12.52
N PRO A 207 -9.41 -7.10 13.76
CA PRO A 207 -8.03 -6.67 14.02
C PRO A 207 -6.99 -7.69 13.57
N VAL A 208 -7.24 -8.98 13.81
CA VAL A 208 -6.30 -10.05 13.46
C VAL A 208 -6.04 -10.08 11.96
N ARG A 209 -7.06 -9.85 11.13
CA ARG A 209 -6.92 -9.81 9.66
C ARG A 209 -5.89 -8.76 9.22
N TYR A 210 -5.98 -7.56 9.79
CA TYR A 210 -5.04 -6.48 9.48
C TYR A 210 -3.66 -6.73 10.09
N TYR A 211 -3.58 -7.37 11.26
CA TYR A 211 -2.29 -7.77 11.83
C TYR A 211 -1.55 -8.79 10.94
N LEU A 212 -2.25 -9.78 10.39
CA LEU A 212 -1.67 -10.71 9.41
C LEU A 212 -1.22 -10.00 8.13
N ALA A 213 -1.96 -8.99 7.69
CA ALA A 213 -1.56 -8.16 6.56
C ALA A 213 -0.30 -7.34 6.85
N ILE A 214 -0.12 -6.84 8.08
CA ILE A 214 1.13 -6.20 8.52
C ILE A 214 2.30 -7.16 8.42
N LEU A 215 2.16 -8.40 8.92
CA LEU A 215 3.21 -9.42 8.86
C LEU A 215 3.57 -9.79 7.42
N ALA A 216 2.57 -9.96 6.55
CA ALA A 216 2.77 -10.28 5.13
C ALA A 216 3.47 -9.13 4.38
N ALA A 217 3.05 -7.87 4.62
CA ALA A 217 3.68 -6.70 4.02
C ALA A 217 5.13 -6.52 4.51
N ALA A 218 5.39 -6.79 5.79
CA ALA A 218 6.72 -6.73 6.37
C ALA A 218 7.66 -7.81 5.82
N GLU A 219 7.16 -9.02 5.57
CA GLU A 219 7.93 -10.12 4.96
C GLU A 219 8.50 -9.72 3.59
N LEU A 220 7.70 -9.02 2.77
CA LEU A 220 8.15 -8.44 1.50
C LEU A 220 8.76 -7.05 1.64
N ARG A 221 9.07 -6.62 2.87
CA ARG A 221 9.74 -5.35 3.20
C ARG A 221 9.04 -4.13 2.60
N CYS A 222 7.70 -4.10 2.60
CA CYS A 222 6.89 -3.02 2.02
C CYS A 222 6.40 -2.04 3.11
N PRO A 223 7.17 -1.01 3.48
CA PRO A 223 6.80 -0.11 4.58
C PRO A 223 5.50 0.65 4.33
N GLN A 224 5.16 0.97 3.08
CA GLN A 224 3.92 1.68 2.75
C GLN A 224 2.68 0.85 3.10
N LEU A 225 2.70 -0.44 2.75
CA LEU A 225 1.60 -1.35 3.08
C LEU A 225 1.57 -1.68 4.56
N VAL A 226 2.74 -1.77 5.22
CA VAL A 226 2.78 -1.90 6.69
C VAL A 226 2.05 -0.73 7.34
N CYS A 227 2.37 0.52 6.99
CA CYS A 227 1.67 1.68 7.55
C CYS A 227 0.16 1.65 7.25
N LEU A 228 -0.22 1.32 6.01
CA LEU A 228 -1.62 1.23 5.63
C LEU A 228 -2.39 0.21 6.49
N PHE A 229 -1.85 -1.00 6.66
CA PHE A 229 -2.51 -2.03 7.46
C PHE A 229 -2.40 -1.78 8.96
N VAL A 230 -1.38 -1.06 9.45
CA VAL A 230 -1.35 -0.56 10.84
C VAL A 230 -2.52 0.39 11.08
N ARG A 231 -2.80 1.30 10.15
CA ARG A 231 -3.98 2.17 10.27
C ARG A 231 -5.26 1.36 10.37
N TYR A 232 -5.47 0.42 9.45
CA TYR A 232 -6.67 -0.40 9.46
C TYR A 232 -6.78 -1.30 10.70
N PHE A 233 -5.65 -1.81 11.21
CA PHE A 233 -5.60 -2.55 12.46
C PHE A 233 -6.11 -1.72 13.64
N LEU A 234 -5.64 -0.48 13.78
CA LEU A 234 -6.07 0.42 14.86
C LEU A 234 -7.54 0.82 14.72
N GLN A 235 -8.00 1.12 13.49
CA GLN A 235 -9.41 1.44 13.22
C GLN A 235 -10.35 0.27 13.50
N ALA A 236 -9.88 -0.98 13.33
CA ALA A 236 -10.63 -2.18 13.66
C ALA A 236 -10.70 -2.47 15.18
N GLY A 237 -10.07 -1.65 16.03
CA GLY A 237 -9.97 -1.86 17.47
C GLY A 237 -8.81 -2.76 17.90
N GLY A 238 -7.78 -2.88 17.05
CA GLY A 238 -6.54 -3.57 17.39
C GLY A 238 -5.77 -2.88 18.51
N GLU A 239 -5.14 -3.68 19.37
CA GLU A 239 -4.39 -3.18 20.51
C GLU A 239 -3.02 -2.63 20.07
N GLY A 240 -2.76 -1.35 20.35
CA GLY A 240 -1.53 -0.67 19.92
C GLY A 240 -0.23 -1.32 20.42
N SER A 241 -0.27 -2.05 21.54
CA SER A 241 0.89 -2.79 22.08
C SER A 241 1.44 -3.83 21.09
N TRP A 242 0.59 -4.41 20.22
CA TRP A 242 1.03 -5.40 19.23
C TRP A 242 1.96 -4.79 18.17
N LEU A 243 1.94 -3.46 18.03
CA LEU A 243 2.76 -2.71 17.07
C LEU A 243 4.18 -2.43 17.60
N GLU A 244 4.46 -2.77 18.86
CA GLU A 244 5.79 -2.61 19.47
C GLU A 244 6.78 -3.67 18.97
N GLY A 245 6.28 -4.83 18.53
CA GLY A 245 7.06 -5.86 17.86
C GLY A 245 6.43 -7.26 17.96
N LEU A 246 7.04 -8.24 17.30
CA LEU A 246 6.56 -9.63 17.23
C LEU A 246 6.32 -10.29 18.61
N SER A 247 7.06 -9.88 19.64
CA SER A 247 6.91 -10.43 21.00
C SER A 247 5.69 -9.92 21.78
N HIS A 248 5.04 -8.86 21.30
CA HIS A 248 3.92 -8.22 22.00
C HIS A 248 2.55 -8.70 21.50
N ALA A 249 2.51 -9.35 20.34
CA ALA A 249 1.29 -9.95 19.82
C ALA A 249 1.07 -11.37 20.36
N PRO A 250 -0.18 -11.88 20.38
CA PRO A 250 -0.48 -13.23 20.81
C PRO A 250 0.33 -14.28 20.05
N SER A 251 0.95 -15.21 20.79
CA SER A 251 1.78 -16.28 20.25
C SER A 251 1.05 -17.17 19.24
N ARG A 252 -0.29 -17.23 19.33
CA ARG A 252 -1.18 -17.89 18.37
C ARG A 252 -0.99 -17.42 16.93
N TRP A 253 -0.73 -16.14 16.69
CA TRP A 253 -0.54 -15.63 15.31
C TRP A 253 0.91 -15.73 14.87
N PHE A 254 1.84 -15.70 15.82
CA PHE A 254 3.27 -15.85 15.56
C PHE A 254 3.65 -17.23 15.00
N GLN A 255 2.88 -18.29 15.30
CA GLN A 255 3.13 -19.63 14.74
C GLN A 255 3.03 -19.66 13.21
N LEU A 256 2.37 -18.68 12.58
CA LEU A 256 2.26 -18.56 11.13
C LEU A 256 3.53 -18.02 10.45
N LYS A 257 4.56 -17.60 11.21
CA LYS A 257 5.75 -16.94 10.64
C LYS A 257 6.45 -17.77 9.56
N HIS A 258 6.60 -19.09 9.76
CA HIS A 258 7.27 -19.96 8.79
C HIS A 258 6.42 -20.14 7.54
N LEU A 259 5.10 -20.26 7.71
CA LEU A 259 4.17 -20.33 6.59
C LEU A 259 4.17 -19.02 5.79
N ASN A 260 4.14 -17.87 6.46
CA ASN A 260 4.26 -16.54 5.84
C ASN A 260 5.55 -16.43 5.01
N HIS A 261 6.68 -16.78 5.62
CA HIS A 261 7.99 -16.77 4.98
C HIS A 261 8.03 -17.66 3.73
N ASN A 262 7.56 -18.91 3.85
CA ASN A 262 7.54 -19.85 2.73
C ASN A 262 6.58 -19.37 1.63
N LEU A 263 5.39 -18.88 1.96
CA LEU A 263 4.45 -18.33 0.98
C LEU A 263 5.03 -17.15 0.20
N ALA A 264 5.87 -16.32 0.84
CA ALA A 264 6.51 -15.17 0.20
C ALA A 264 7.69 -15.57 -0.70
N HIS A 265 8.55 -16.49 -0.24
CA HIS A 265 9.88 -16.67 -0.82
C HIS A 265 10.14 -18.07 -1.42
N SER A 266 9.41 -19.09 -0.98
CA SER A 266 9.58 -20.46 -1.49
C SER A 266 8.31 -21.32 -1.28
N PRO A 267 7.18 -20.98 -1.92
CA PRO A 267 5.88 -21.58 -1.64
C PRO A 267 5.84 -23.10 -1.90
N TRP A 268 6.69 -23.61 -2.80
CA TRP A 268 6.82 -25.05 -3.05
C TRP A 268 7.40 -25.86 -1.88
N LYS A 269 7.99 -25.22 -0.87
CA LYS A 269 8.49 -25.92 0.33
C LYS A 269 7.37 -26.29 1.31
N ILE A 270 6.16 -25.76 1.13
CA ILE A 270 5.04 -25.99 2.03
C ILE A 270 4.54 -27.42 1.84
N THR A 271 4.47 -28.16 2.95
CA THR A 271 4.07 -29.58 2.99
C THR A 271 2.74 -29.75 3.72
N SER A 272 2.12 -30.93 3.57
CA SER A 272 0.94 -31.30 4.37
C SER A 272 1.22 -31.35 5.87
N ASP A 273 2.46 -31.64 6.27
CA ASP A 273 2.87 -31.71 7.67
C ASP A 273 2.89 -30.32 8.32
N ASP A 274 3.29 -29.28 7.57
CA ASP A 274 3.23 -27.89 8.05
C ASP A 274 1.77 -27.49 8.39
N ILE A 275 0.83 -27.88 7.52
CA ILE A 275 -0.61 -27.63 7.73
C ILE A 275 -1.15 -28.46 8.91
N TYR A 276 -0.71 -29.71 9.03
CA TYR A 276 -1.09 -30.58 10.14
C TYR A 276 -0.61 -30.04 11.49
N GLN A 277 0.63 -29.53 11.57
CA GLN A 277 1.18 -28.95 12.78
C GLN A 277 0.43 -27.71 13.24
N LEU A 278 0.01 -26.84 12.30
CA LEU A 278 -0.75 -25.62 12.61
C LEU A 278 -2.20 -25.90 13.07
N THR A 279 -2.81 -26.99 12.58
CA THR A 279 -4.23 -27.28 12.80
C THR A 279 -4.50 -28.32 13.88
N ARG A 280 -3.64 -29.33 14.01
CA ARG A 280 -3.82 -30.46 14.92
C ARG A 280 -2.74 -30.50 15.98
N GLY A 281 -1.49 -30.17 15.64
CA GLY A 281 -0.33 -30.14 16.55
C GLY A 281 -0.08 -31.47 17.26
N ASP A 282 1.10 -31.60 17.88
CA ASP A 282 1.40 -32.72 18.78
C ASP A 282 1.12 -32.27 20.23
N ASP A 283 0.32 -33.02 20.99
CA ASP A 283 -0.16 -32.61 22.33
C ASP A 283 0.96 -32.46 23.39
N VAL A 284 2.21 -32.76 23.01
CA VAL A 284 3.40 -32.79 23.87
C VAL A 284 3.90 -31.38 24.24
N VAL A 285 3.58 -30.33 23.45
CA VAL A 285 4.01 -28.94 23.73
C VAL A 285 2.79 -28.06 24.02
N GLY A 286 2.08 -28.35 25.11
CA GLY A 286 0.81 -27.74 25.51
C GLY A 286 0.85 -26.26 25.90
N ARG A 287 1.28 -25.34 25.02
CA ARG A 287 1.26 -23.88 25.29
C ARG A 287 0.83 -22.98 24.14
N ILE A 288 0.64 -23.47 22.91
CA ILE A 288 0.22 -22.64 21.77
C ILE A 288 -1.20 -23.03 21.36
N GLU A 289 -2.09 -22.03 21.24
CA GLU A 289 -3.46 -22.22 20.76
C GLU A 289 -3.46 -22.70 19.29
N LYS A 290 -4.19 -23.80 19.04
CA LYS A 290 -4.33 -24.41 17.71
C LYS A 290 -5.23 -23.54 16.82
N LEU A 291 -4.96 -23.52 15.51
CA LEU A 291 -5.81 -22.84 14.52
C LEU A 291 -6.84 -23.82 13.96
N SER A 292 -8.09 -23.38 13.82
CA SER A 292 -9.04 -24.13 13.00
C SER A 292 -8.62 -24.06 11.52
N LEU A 293 -9.01 -25.06 10.73
CA LEU A 293 -8.71 -25.07 9.30
C LEU A 293 -9.29 -23.83 8.60
N SER A 294 -10.48 -23.36 8.98
CA SER A 294 -11.09 -22.18 8.38
C SER A 294 -10.34 -20.88 8.70
N GLU A 295 -9.86 -20.73 9.94
CA GLU A 295 -8.98 -19.61 10.31
C GLU A 295 -7.66 -19.64 9.54
N LEU A 296 -7.05 -20.83 9.40
CA LEU A 296 -5.82 -21.00 8.64
C LEU A 296 -6.01 -20.66 7.15
N MET A 297 -7.06 -21.16 6.52
CA MET A 297 -7.34 -20.87 5.11
C MET A 297 -7.60 -19.38 4.88
N HIS A 298 -8.30 -18.72 5.81
CA HIS A 298 -8.51 -17.28 5.75
C HIS A 298 -7.21 -16.50 5.94
N ALA A 299 -6.35 -16.92 6.88
CA ALA A 299 -5.03 -16.32 7.08
C ALA A 299 -4.15 -16.44 5.82
N VAL A 300 -4.11 -17.63 5.21
CA VAL A 300 -3.37 -17.87 3.96
C VAL A 300 -3.88 -16.97 2.82
N ALA A 301 -5.20 -16.81 2.70
CA ALA A 301 -5.79 -15.94 1.69
C ALA A 301 -5.42 -14.46 1.89
N ILE A 302 -5.41 -13.97 3.14
CA ILE A 302 -4.95 -12.60 3.45
C ILE A 302 -3.47 -12.44 3.13
N VAL A 303 -2.63 -13.36 3.60
CA VAL A 303 -1.17 -13.30 3.44
C VAL A 303 -0.80 -13.27 1.95
N THR A 304 -1.36 -14.19 1.17
CA THR A 304 -1.09 -14.27 -0.28
C THR A 304 -1.64 -13.06 -1.04
N HIS A 305 -2.82 -12.55 -0.68
CA HIS A 305 -3.37 -11.31 -1.25
C HIS A 305 -2.44 -10.12 -1.01
N VAL A 306 -1.91 -9.99 0.21
CA VAL A 306 -1.02 -8.90 0.58
C VAL A 306 0.36 -9.06 -0.06
N HIS A 307 0.86 -10.28 -0.20
CA HIS A 307 2.10 -10.53 -0.95
C HIS A 307 1.99 -10.06 -2.40
N ALA A 308 0.91 -10.45 -3.08
CA ALA A 308 0.63 -10.00 -4.44
C ALA A 308 0.49 -8.48 -4.53
N LEU A 309 -0.19 -7.86 -3.55
CA LEU A 309 -0.34 -6.40 -3.48
C LEU A 309 0.99 -5.68 -3.25
N ALA A 310 1.91 -6.24 -2.46
CA ALA A 310 3.25 -5.67 -2.28
C ALA A 310 4.08 -5.74 -3.57
N CYS A 311 4.02 -6.87 -4.29
CA CYS A 311 4.65 -6.99 -5.61
C CYS A 311 4.09 -5.95 -6.58
N PHE A 312 2.76 -5.76 -6.60
CA PHE A 312 2.13 -4.70 -7.38
C PHE A 312 2.62 -3.31 -6.95
N ALA A 313 2.59 -3.00 -5.66
CA ALA A 313 3.00 -1.71 -5.11
C ALA A 313 4.43 -1.34 -5.49
N PHE A 314 5.36 -2.30 -5.47
CA PHE A 314 6.73 -2.08 -5.94
C PHE A 314 6.81 -1.97 -7.47
N GLY A 315 6.10 -2.83 -8.21
CA GLY A 315 6.13 -2.87 -9.68
C GLY A 315 5.64 -1.58 -10.33
N VAL A 316 4.56 -1.00 -9.80
CA VAL A 316 4.01 0.30 -10.25
C VAL A 316 4.52 1.48 -9.42
N ALA A 317 5.46 1.26 -8.51
CA ALA A 317 6.04 2.25 -7.60
C ALA A 317 4.99 3.13 -6.89
N VAL A 318 4.01 2.51 -6.23
CA VAL A 318 3.00 3.17 -5.40
C VAL A 318 3.67 4.06 -4.34
N ARG A 319 3.17 5.29 -4.20
CA ARG A 319 3.59 6.20 -3.13
C ARG A 319 2.99 5.81 -1.79
N PRO A 320 3.71 5.98 -0.67
CA PRO A 320 3.08 5.94 0.65
C PRO A 320 1.94 6.97 0.71
N GLU A 321 0.91 6.67 1.48
CA GLU A 321 -0.16 7.65 1.76
C GLU A 321 0.41 8.90 2.45
N LEU A 322 -0.23 10.05 2.23
CA LEU A 322 0.22 11.36 2.72
C LEU A 322 0.48 11.39 4.24
N GLU A 323 -0.36 10.72 5.03
CA GLU A 323 -0.23 10.70 6.49
C GLU A 323 0.87 9.76 7.00
N HIS A 324 1.46 8.92 6.15
CA HIS A 324 2.51 7.97 6.55
C HIS A 324 3.91 8.56 6.46
N VAL A 325 4.07 9.71 5.80
CA VAL A 325 5.37 10.37 5.62
C VAL A 325 5.56 11.39 6.73
N CYS A 326 6.61 11.24 7.53
CA CYS A 326 6.95 12.20 8.57
C CYS A 326 7.49 13.50 7.94
N PRO A 327 6.85 14.67 8.14
CA PRO A 327 7.50 15.95 7.92
C PRO A 327 8.52 16.11 9.06
N SER A 328 9.79 15.83 8.79
CA SER A 328 10.84 15.71 9.83
C SER A 328 10.81 16.81 10.92
N PRO A 329 10.99 16.45 12.22
CA PRO A 329 11.13 17.40 13.34
C PRO A 329 12.51 18.11 13.45
N TYR A 330 13.40 17.99 12.46
CA TYR A 330 14.77 18.55 12.50
C TYR A 330 15.10 19.61 11.43
N GLN A 331 14.10 20.23 10.82
CA GLN A 331 14.32 21.45 10.02
C GLN A 331 13.29 22.51 10.38
N PRO A 332 13.69 23.69 10.89
CA PRO A 332 12.76 24.81 10.99
C PRO A 332 12.27 25.12 9.58
N CYS A 333 10.95 25.26 9.42
CA CYS A 333 10.30 25.75 8.21
C CYS A 333 10.84 27.14 7.88
N ILE A 334 11.95 27.17 7.17
CA ILE A 334 12.13 28.11 6.08
C ILE A 334 11.80 27.25 4.88
N TYR A 335 10.81 27.62 4.06
CA TYR A 335 11.04 27.92 2.65
C TYR A 335 9.75 28.41 1.98
N SER A 336 9.85 29.70 1.62
CA SER A 336 9.24 30.43 0.52
C SER A 336 7.71 30.40 0.37
N ALA A 337 7.09 31.47 0.87
CA ALA A 337 5.85 31.98 0.33
C ALA A 337 6.05 32.27 -1.17
N ALA A 338 5.38 31.50 -2.03
CA ALA A 338 5.11 31.91 -3.41
C ALA A 338 4.04 33.01 -3.37
N THR A 339 4.45 34.23 -3.05
CA THR A 339 3.69 35.45 -3.37
C THR A 339 4.05 35.94 -4.77
N GLY A 340 3.04 36.49 -5.42
CA GLY A 340 2.95 36.90 -6.82
C GLY A 340 4.17 37.57 -7.47
N ALA A 341 4.16 37.42 -8.79
CA ALA A 341 5.02 38.07 -9.77
C ALA A 341 5.33 39.55 -9.49
N THR A 342 6.61 39.91 -9.63
CA THR A 342 7.03 41.18 -10.22
C THR A 342 8.27 40.98 -11.08
N VAL A 343 8.18 41.54 -12.28
CA VAL A 343 9.21 41.63 -13.32
C VAL A 343 10.26 42.65 -12.89
N THR A 344 11.54 42.27 -12.94
CA THR A 344 12.64 43.15 -13.40
C THR A 344 13.87 42.31 -13.76
N ASP A 345 14.36 42.55 -14.97
CA ASP A 345 15.62 42.08 -15.54
C ASP A 345 16.83 42.34 -14.63
N THR A 346 17.75 41.36 -14.56
CA THR A 346 19.17 41.58 -14.88
C THR A 346 19.94 40.25 -14.89
N SER A 347 20.78 40.13 -15.92
CA SER A 347 21.56 38.97 -16.36
C SER A 347 22.54 38.41 -15.32
N SER A 348 22.53 37.09 -15.12
CA SER A 348 23.73 36.30 -14.81
C SER A 348 23.57 34.85 -15.28
N ALA A 349 24.65 34.29 -15.79
CA ALA A 349 24.67 33.22 -16.78
C ALA A 349 24.33 31.81 -16.24
N PHE A 350 23.44 31.11 -16.94
CA PHE A 350 23.28 29.66 -16.87
C PHE A 350 24.25 28.96 -17.84
N PRO A 351 24.84 27.81 -17.50
CA PRO A 351 25.50 26.97 -18.48
C PRO A 351 24.43 26.29 -19.34
N THR A 352 24.34 26.71 -20.61
CA THR A 352 23.59 26.06 -21.67
C THR A 352 24.07 24.62 -21.87
N LEU A 353 23.28 23.64 -21.43
CA LEU A 353 23.29 22.29 -22.01
C LEU A 353 22.28 22.26 -23.16
N GLY A 354 22.76 21.91 -24.35
CA GLY A 354 22.06 22.06 -25.63
C GLY A 354 20.69 21.37 -25.71
N HIS A 355 19.76 22.04 -26.38
CA HIS A 355 18.38 21.62 -26.64
C HIS A 355 18.26 20.57 -27.79
N GLY A 356 19.34 19.85 -28.09
CA GLY A 356 19.45 18.97 -29.27
C GLY A 356 19.32 17.46 -29.04
N ASP A 357 19.34 16.98 -27.79
CA ASP A 357 19.49 15.54 -27.50
C ASP A 357 18.22 14.81 -27.01
N LYS A 358 17.24 15.52 -26.44
CA LYS A 358 16.03 14.88 -25.87
C LYS A 358 15.09 14.34 -26.95
N THR A 359 14.95 15.06 -28.06
CA THR A 359 14.09 14.67 -29.19
C THR A 359 14.62 13.42 -29.89
N THR A 360 15.94 13.30 -30.04
CA THR A 360 16.62 12.16 -30.66
C THR A 360 16.56 10.91 -29.78
N MET A 361 16.68 11.06 -28.44
CA MET A 361 16.47 9.95 -27.49
C MET A 361 15.04 9.40 -27.53
N TRP A 362 14.03 10.28 -27.53
CA TRP A 362 12.62 9.87 -27.57
C TRP A 362 12.24 9.21 -28.90
N MET A 363 12.76 9.71 -30.03
CA MET A 363 12.60 9.06 -31.33
C MET A 363 13.24 7.66 -31.36
N ASN A 364 14.40 7.47 -30.73
CA ASN A 364 15.04 6.15 -30.61
C ASN A 364 14.28 5.20 -29.68
N GLU A 365 13.70 5.69 -28.60
CA GLU A 365 12.93 4.88 -27.65
C GLU A 365 11.60 4.40 -28.26
N GLN A 366 10.88 5.29 -28.93
CA GLN A 366 9.63 4.91 -29.62
C GLN A 366 9.91 3.91 -30.74
N HIS A 367 10.96 4.14 -31.53
CA HIS A 367 11.37 3.21 -32.58
C HIS A 367 11.80 1.83 -32.05
N TYR A 368 12.41 1.77 -30.87
CA TYR A 368 12.72 0.51 -30.19
C TYR A 368 11.46 -0.21 -29.74
N LYS A 369 10.52 0.51 -29.11
CA LYS A 369 9.21 -0.02 -28.69
C LYS A 369 8.42 -0.57 -29.87
N ASP A 370 8.39 0.14 -31.00
CA ASP A 370 7.68 -0.28 -32.21
C ASP A 370 8.29 -1.55 -32.80
N ARG A 371 9.63 -1.65 -32.89
CA ARG A 371 10.32 -2.87 -33.35
C ARG A 371 10.08 -4.06 -32.41
N GLN A 372 10.09 -3.84 -31.10
CA GLN A 372 9.80 -4.88 -30.13
C GLN A 372 8.34 -5.35 -30.26
N ALA A 373 7.39 -4.44 -30.47
CA ALA A 373 5.99 -4.79 -30.71
C ALA A 373 5.82 -5.60 -32.01
N GLU A 374 6.53 -5.27 -33.07
CA GLU A 374 6.52 -6.02 -34.33
C GLU A 374 7.12 -7.42 -34.17
N ALA A 375 8.25 -7.56 -33.48
CA ALA A 375 8.85 -8.86 -33.16
C ALA A 375 7.90 -9.74 -32.35
N SER A 376 7.25 -9.17 -31.32
CA SER A 376 6.24 -9.88 -30.52
C SER A 376 5.04 -10.33 -31.37
N LYS A 377 4.56 -9.49 -32.29
CA LYS A 377 3.48 -9.86 -33.24
C LYS A 377 3.90 -11.02 -34.13
N HIS A 378 5.14 -11.05 -34.60
CA HIS A 378 5.66 -12.15 -35.39
C HIS A 378 5.72 -13.45 -34.57
N LEU A 379 6.19 -13.37 -33.32
CA LEU A 379 6.20 -14.52 -32.40
C LEU A 379 4.79 -15.07 -32.17
N PHE A 380 3.79 -14.21 -31.93
CA PHE A 380 2.40 -14.65 -31.78
C PHE A 380 1.87 -15.37 -33.02
N LYS A 381 2.22 -14.92 -34.23
CA LYS A 381 1.83 -15.61 -35.46
C LYS A 381 2.45 -17.02 -35.56
N LEU A 382 3.72 -17.15 -35.17
CA LEU A 382 4.40 -18.46 -35.13
C LEU A 382 3.78 -19.41 -34.11
N LEU A 383 3.37 -18.90 -32.94
CA LEU A 383 2.68 -19.71 -31.93
C LEU A 383 1.26 -20.14 -32.38
N GLN A 384 0.63 -19.38 -33.27
CA GLN A 384 -0.70 -19.66 -33.81
C GLN A 384 -0.68 -20.57 -35.04
N SER A 385 0.46 -20.73 -35.72
CA SER A 385 0.59 -21.71 -36.80
C SER A 385 0.70 -23.13 -36.23
N GLU A 386 -0.13 -24.05 -36.72
CA GLU A 386 -0.04 -25.47 -36.35
C GLU A 386 1.30 -26.07 -36.85
N PRO A 387 2.02 -26.85 -36.04
CA PRO A 387 3.21 -27.55 -36.48
C PRO A 387 2.83 -28.72 -37.42
N ASP A 388 3.49 -28.83 -38.56
CA ASP A 388 3.17 -29.81 -39.62
C ASP A 388 3.49 -31.29 -39.27
N ASP A 389 4.12 -31.59 -38.13
CA ASP A 389 4.26 -32.96 -37.60
C ASP A 389 4.86 -32.90 -36.18
N TRP A 390 4.07 -33.17 -35.14
CA TRP A 390 4.59 -33.44 -33.79
C TRP A 390 4.32 -34.91 -33.46
N ASP A 391 5.38 -35.72 -33.40
CA ASP A 391 5.35 -37.19 -33.27
C ASP A 391 5.29 -37.72 -31.81
N GLY A 392 5.06 -36.85 -30.83
CA GLY A 392 4.68 -37.17 -29.44
C GLY A 392 5.66 -38.03 -28.62
N ARG A 393 6.83 -38.44 -29.13
CA ARG A 393 7.78 -39.30 -28.42
C ARG A 393 8.95 -38.49 -27.87
N GLY A 394 9.17 -38.54 -26.55
CA GLY A 394 10.27 -37.84 -25.85
C GLY A 394 9.95 -36.40 -25.42
N GLY A 395 8.71 -35.93 -25.63
CA GLY A 395 8.31 -34.55 -25.34
C GLY A 395 8.42 -34.16 -23.86
N ASP A 396 8.10 -35.07 -22.95
CA ASP A 396 8.07 -34.74 -21.51
C ASP A 396 9.47 -34.50 -20.92
N GLU A 397 10.47 -35.29 -21.31
CA GLU A 397 11.87 -35.10 -20.89
C GLU A 397 12.45 -33.83 -21.51
N VAL A 398 12.20 -33.57 -22.80
CA VAL A 398 12.66 -32.35 -23.48
C VAL A 398 11.99 -31.10 -22.88
N VAL A 399 10.70 -31.16 -22.55
CA VAL A 399 10.00 -30.07 -21.85
C VAL A 399 10.56 -29.86 -20.44
N ALA A 400 10.89 -30.95 -19.72
CA ALA A 400 11.54 -30.88 -18.42
C ALA A 400 12.91 -30.19 -18.50
N GLU A 401 13.74 -30.60 -19.46
CA GLU A 401 15.07 -30.04 -19.71
C GLU A 401 14.98 -28.56 -20.11
N ASN A 402 14.05 -28.20 -21.00
CA ASN A 402 13.79 -26.82 -21.38
C ASN A 402 13.36 -25.97 -20.17
N PHE A 403 12.46 -26.49 -19.33
CA PHE A 403 12.05 -25.81 -18.11
C PHE A 403 13.22 -25.61 -17.15
N GLN A 404 14.03 -26.65 -16.90
CA GLN A 404 15.18 -26.57 -16.00
C GLN A 404 16.26 -25.63 -16.53
N SER A 405 16.50 -25.63 -17.85
CA SER A 405 17.40 -24.68 -18.50
C SER A 405 16.93 -23.24 -18.32
N TYR A 406 15.63 -22.98 -18.49
CA TYR A 406 15.05 -21.65 -18.29
C TYR A 406 15.08 -21.22 -16.83
N ALA A 407 14.75 -22.11 -15.89
CA ALA A 407 14.84 -21.85 -14.45
C ALA A 407 16.29 -21.49 -14.05
N LYS A 408 17.26 -22.24 -14.55
CA LYS A 408 18.69 -21.95 -14.34
C LYS A 408 19.09 -20.60 -14.95
N SER A 409 18.71 -20.32 -16.20
CA SER A 409 19.00 -19.02 -16.83
C SER A 409 18.37 -17.85 -16.08
N THR A 410 17.17 -18.04 -15.52
CA THR A 410 16.49 -17.05 -14.68
C THR A 410 17.23 -16.82 -13.36
N SER A 411 17.76 -17.87 -12.73
CA SER A 411 18.61 -17.74 -11.54
C SER A 411 19.94 -17.03 -11.83
N GLU A 412 20.48 -17.20 -13.04
CA GLU A 412 21.74 -16.59 -13.50
C GLU A 412 21.56 -15.13 -13.95
N LEU A 413 20.32 -14.70 -14.24
CA LEU A 413 19.94 -13.31 -14.46
C LEU A 413 20.06 -12.54 -13.14
N SER A 414 21.31 -12.28 -12.74
CA SER A 414 21.65 -11.50 -11.55
C SER A 414 21.11 -10.07 -11.70
N LEU A 415 19.94 -9.82 -11.11
CA LEU A 415 19.40 -8.47 -10.90
C LEU A 415 20.38 -7.58 -10.12
N ALA A 416 21.36 -8.16 -9.40
CA ALA A 416 22.38 -7.41 -8.67
C ALA A 416 23.23 -6.53 -9.59
N ALA A 417 23.60 -7.00 -10.79
CA ALA A 417 24.35 -6.20 -11.76
C ALA A 417 23.55 -5.03 -12.35
N LEU A 418 22.21 -5.13 -12.38
CA LEU A 418 21.32 -4.05 -12.81
C LEU A 418 21.08 -3.04 -11.67
N CYS A 419 21.03 -3.51 -10.42
CA CYS A 419 20.77 -2.73 -9.22
C CYS A 419 22.02 -2.05 -8.62
N GLU A 420 23.24 -2.52 -8.91
CA GLU A 420 24.50 -1.87 -8.49
C GLU A 420 24.62 -0.40 -8.94
N LYS A 421 23.90 -0.01 -10.01
CA LYS A 421 23.82 1.38 -10.48
C LYS A 421 22.92 2.28 -9.63
N ILE A 422 22.20 1.74 -8.66
CA ILE A 422 21.29 2.49 -7.78
C ILE A 422 21.91 2.55 -6.39
N THR A 423 22.96 3.37 -6.26
CA THR A 423 23.50 3.72 -4.95
C THR A 423 22.50 4.63 -4.25
N ALA A 424 21.73 4.07 -3.31
CA ALA A 424 21.02 4.87 -2.33
C ALA A 424 22.05 5.73 -1.57
N SER A 425 21.78 7.03 -1.40
CA SER A 425 22.55 7.83 -0.46
C SER A 425 22.34 7.25 0.94
N ASP A 426 23.43 6.89 1.60
CA ASP A 426 23.53 6.42 3.00
C ASP A 426 22.99 5.01 3.31
N ASN A 427 23.69 3.94 2.89
CA ASN A 427 23.57 2.56 3.42
C ASN A 427 22.14 2.04 3.72
N PHE A 428 21.12 2.56 3.03
CA PHE A 428 19.73 2.38 3.40
C PHE A 428 19.23 1.02 2.92
N ASN A 429 18.77 0.19 3.86
CA ASN A 429 18.18 -1.11 3.59
C ASN A 429 16.76 -1.16 4.17
N LEU A 430 15.79 -1.57 3.36
CA LEU A 430 14.38 -1.71 3.78
C LEU A 430 14.21 -2.73 4.92
N GLU A 431 15.10 -3.71 5.05
CA GLU A 431 15.12 -4.66 6.17
C GLU A 431 15.32 -3.99 7.53
N ASN A 432 16.16 -2.95 7.55
CA ASN A 432 16.48 -2.19 8.75
C ASN A 432 15.51 -1.03 8.97
N HIS A 433 14.52 -0.86 8.10
CA HIS A 433 13.56 0.22 8.21
C HIS A 433 12.73 0.04 9.49
N PRO A 434 12.59 1.09 10.34
CA PRO A 434 11.98 0.95 11.68
C PRO A 434 10.52 0.50 11.67
N VAL A 435 9.81 0.73 10.56
CA VAL A 435 8.44 0.25 10.35
C VAL A 435 8.39 -1.24 9.99
N VAL A 436 9.40 -1.77 9.30
CA VAL A 436 9.44 -3.16 8.82
C VAL A 436 10.11 -4.08 9.84
N ALA A 437 11.26 -3.66 10.37
CA ALA A 437 12.12 -4.48 11.23
C ALA A 437 11.39 -5.05 12.47
N LYS A 438 10.40 -4.32 12.99
CA LYS A 438 9.58 -4.74 14.14
C LYS A 438 8.74 -5.99 13.89
N PHE A 439 8.41 -6.25 12.62
CA PHE A 439 7.48 -7.31 12.19
C PHE A 439 8.16 -8.39 11.33
N LEU A 440 9.44 -8.23 11.00
CA LEU A 440 10.17 -9.15 10.15
C LEU A 440 10.71 -10.34 10.97
N SER A 441 10.23 -11.55 10.67
CA SER A 441 10.66 -12.75 11.40
C SER A 441 12.00 -13.31 10.92
N PHE A 442 12.33 -13.15 9.63
CA PHE A 442 13.52 -13.71 9.00
C PHE A 442 14.30 -12.62 8.23
N PRO A 443 15.08 -11.77 8.92
CA PRO A 443 15.91 -10.76 8.26
C PRO A 443 16.95 -11.41 7.34
N GLY A 444 17.25 -10.79 6.19
CA GLY A 444 18.21 -11.29 5.21
C GLY A 444 17.69 -12.44 4.32
N SER A 445 16.46 -12.89 4.54
CA SER A 445 15.84 -13.92 3.71
C SER A 445 15.33 -13.33 2.38
N SER A 446 15.53 -14.03 1.27
CA SER A 446 15.11 -13.55 -0.05
C SER A 446 14.45 -14.68 -0.84
N PHE A 447 13.92 -14.33 -2.02
CA PHE A 447 13.43 -15.35 -2.95
C PHE A 447 14.51 -16.40 -3.20
N VAL A 448 14.10 -17.67 -3.11
CA VAL A 448 14.99 -18.80 -3.38
C VAL A 448 14.56 -19.38 -4.71
N ASP A 449 15.47 -19.63 -5.66
CA ASP A 449 15.08 -20.24 -6.93
C ASP A 449 14.58 -21.68 -6.75
N TYR A 450 13.57 -22.07 -7.54
CA TYR A 450 13.14 -23.46 -7.63
C TYR A 450 14.07 -24.24 -8.56
N LEU A 451 14.82 -25.18 -8.00
CA LEU A 451 15.76 -26.04 -8.74
C LEU A 451 15.29 -27.51 -8.85
N GLY A 452 14.00 -27.76 -8.59
CA GLY A 452 13.40 -29.10 -8.66
C GLY A 452 12.84 -29.44 -10.05
N SER A 453 12.36 -30.67 -10.20
CA SER A 453 11.65 -31.11 -11.41
C SER A 453 10.23 -30.54 -11.47
N PRO A 454 9.70 -30.14 -12.65
CA PRO A 454 8.31 -29.72 -12.81
C PRO A 454 7.31 -30.68 -12.14
N PHE A 455 6.35 -30.13 -11.39
CA PHE A 455 5.38 -30.89 -10.58
C PHE A 455 4.45 -31.81 -11.39
N LEU A 456 4.30 -31.56 -12.69
CA LEU A 456 3.39 -32.31 -13.58
C LEU A 456 4.03 -33.52 -14.26
N LEU A 457 5.35 -33.69 -14.13
CA LEU A 457 6.03 -34.86 -14.66
C LEU A 457 5.87 -35.98 -13.65
N SER A 458 4.95 -36.91 -13.91
CA SER A 458 4.83 -38.11 -13.08
C SER A 458 6.17 -38.83 -13.10
N VAL A 459 6.82 -38.96 -11.94
CA VAL A 459 7.94 -39.89 -11.82
C VAL A 459 7.35 -41.28 -12.03
N SER A 460 7.48 -41.81 -13.24
CA SER A 460 7.19 -43.21 -13.56
C SER A 460 8.22 -44.09 -12.85
N ARG A 461 8.12 -44.21 -11.52
CA ARG A 461 8.78 -45.27 -10.77
C ARG A 461 8.07 -46.57 -11.11
N THR A 462 8.37 -47.15 -12.26
CA THR A 462 8.24 -48.60 -12.41
C THR A 462 9.20 -49.24 -11.41
N PRO A 463 8.73 -50.06 -10.45
CA PRO A 463 9.63 -50.78 -9.58
C PRO A 463 10.51 -51.70 -10.43
N PRO A 464 11.79 -51.91 -10.06
CA PRO A 464 12.63 -52.85 -10.79
C PRO A 464 11.95 -54.22 -10.70
N LYS A 465 11.70 -54.83 -11.87
CA LYS A 465 11.36 -56.24 -11.94
C LYS A 465 12.55 -57.00 -11.37
N GLU A 466 12.39 -57.59 -10.20
CA GLU A 466 13.26 -58.64 -9.72
C GLU A 466 13.23 -59.78 -10.75
N ASN A 467 14.39 -60.08 -11.33
CA ASN A 467 14.67 -61.30 -12.07
C ASN A 467 15.58 -62.18 -11.22
#